data_AF-A0A286UFH4-F1
#
_entry.id   AF-A0A286UFH4-F1
#
_cell.length_a   1.000
_cell.length_b   1.000
_cell.length_c   1.000
_cell.angle_alpha   90.00
_cell.angle_beta   90.00
_cell.angle_gamma   90.00
#
_symmetry.space_group_name_H-M   'P 1'
#
loop_
_entity.id
_entity.type
_entity.pdbx_description
1 polymer ?
#
loop_
_entity_poly.entity_id
_entity_poly.type
_entity_poly.pdbx_seq_one_letter_code
_entity_poly.pdbx_strand_id
1 'polypeptide(L)'
;MILSKTTKILNSSDGTQIYAEAMGDPSAPSIIFIHGLALSAAVYDNIFDDVRYLNQFYLVRYDMRGHGRSGKPNHAEGYESKLYADDFSTVLRAFKLHRPIVLGWSLGATVVADIAAHLPARTISGAIYIAPCPYLGPILQEIGTPLVVDLVSRFTSDKEVAQAEETLSDFEMTFYNKVEDVPWETRALWRGMATFQSAQHRQFVLTRSQDPTRLLELGKRGLLPVLTLCGSQDVQVDLKGMEREIKRCFPGSEFYNKKSQCGKIIQFNLQFDLPIFSKMVATLPPLEYPYNALEPYISEQIMTLHHTKHHQTYVNALNAAEETYAKAATAKERIALQGALKFNGGGHINHSLFWKNLAPSPEKGGRGGKLDESTAFAQAVKADFGSLENLIKKFNTATLGIQGSGWGWLGLNPTTKKLEITTTANQDPLTSHFPIIGIDIWEHAFYLQYLNVKPDYLNAIWNVINFDEAAKRYENALQGVDAAKL
;
A
#
# COMPACT_ATOMS: atom_id res chain seq x y z
N MET A 1 4.66 15.47 -1.97
CA MET A 1 3.46 16.09 -1.37
C MET A 1 3.26 15.47 0.00
N ILE A 2 3.10 16.29 1.06
CA ILE A 2 2.55 15.78 2.32
C ILE A 2 1.10 15.39 1.99
N LEU A 3 0.80 14.10 2.00
CA LEU A 3 -0.56 13.61 1.78
C LEU A 3 -1.41 14.11 2.94
N SER A 4 -2.29 15.07 2.68
CA SER A 4 -3.09 15.72 3.73
C SER A 4 -4.39 14.96 3.93
N LYS A 5 -4.63 14.58 5.19
CA LYS A 5 -5.89 13.98 5.61
C LYS A 5 -7.03 14.99 5.47
N THR A 6 -8.09 14.62 4.77
CA THR A 6 -9.32 15.42 4.65
C THR A 6 -10.45 14.75 5.40
N THR A 7 -11.01 15.41 6.42
CA THR A 7 -12.14 14.90 7.21
C THR A 7 -13.39 15.75 6.94
N LYS A 8 -14.55 15.10 6.85
CA LYS A 8 -15.85 15.74 6.64
C LYS A 8 -16.94 15.10 7.51
N ILE A 9 -17.86 15.93 8.00
CA ILE A 9 -19.15 15.49 8.52
C ILE A 9 -20.19 15.91 7.48
N LEU A 10 -20.89 14.93 6.93
CA LEU A 10 -21.82 15.09 5.81
C LEU A 10 -23.25 14.88 6.31
N ASN A 11 -24.25 15.51 5.71
CA ASN A 11 -25.65 15.23 6.02
C ASN A 11 -26.23 14.32 4.94
N SER A 12 -26.74 13.16 5.35
CA SER A 12 -27.50 12.27 4.47
C SER A 12 -28.88 12.86 4.14
N SER A 13 -29.64 12.18 3.28
CA SER A 13 -30.95 12.65 2.79
C SER A 13 -31.98 12.86 3.90
N ASP A 14 -31.88 12.09 4.99
CA ASP A 14 -32.71 12.18 6.21
C ASP A 14 -32.13 13.12 7.27
N GLY A 15 -31.02 13.81 6.97
CA GLY A 15 -30.31 14.68 7.92
C GLY A 15 -29.36 13.96 8.87
N THR A 16 -29.25 12.62 8.80
CA THR A 16 -28.29 11.86 9.61
C THR A 16 -26.87 12.28 9.24
N GLN A 17 -26.04 12.58 10.25
CA GLN A 17 -24.65 12.95 10.04
C GLN A 17 -23.79 11.72 9.71
N ILE A 18 -23.03 11.79 8.64
CA ILE A 18 -22.10 10.75 8.19
C ILE A 18 -20.68 11.28 8.26
N TYR A 19 -19.88 10.69 9.12
CA TYR A 19 -18.47 10.99 9.25
C TYR A 19 -17.66 10.26 8.19
N ALA A 20 -16.81 11.00 7.46
CA ALA A 20 -15.99 10.42 6.40
C ALA A 20 -14.60 11.09 6.33
N GLU A 21 -13.61 10.33 5.89
CA GLU A 21 -12.23 10.76 5.76
C GLU A 21 -11.63 10.29 4.44
N ALA A 22 -10.71 11.07 3.91
CA ALA A 22 -9.94 10.73 2.73
C ALA A 22 -8.45 11.01 2.89
N MET A 23 -7.62 10.21 2.24
CA MET A 23 -6.17 10.32 2.19
C MET A 23 -5.67 9.94 0.78
N GLY A 24 -4.60 10.59 0.32
CA GLY A 24 -4.00 10.32 -0.99
C GLY A 24 -4.30 11.40 -2.03
N ASP A 25 -3.90 11.15 -3.27
CA ASP A 25 -4.13 12.05 -4.41
C ASP A 25 -5.56 11.88 -4.95
N PRO A 26 -6.44 12.90 -4.91
CA PRO A 26 -7.81 12.81 -5.42
C PRO A 26 -7.93 12.51 -6.93
N SER A 27 -6.85 12.63 -7.69
CA SER A 27 -6.81 12.27 -9.11
C SER A 27 -6.51 10.79 -9.36
N ALA A 28 -6.03 10.06 -8.35
CA ALA A 28 -5.75 8.63 -8.43
C ALA A 28 -7.04 7.79 -8.42
N PRO A 29 -7.00 6.52 -8.88
CA PRO A 29 -8.11 5.59 -8.72
C PRO A 29 -8.55 5.49 -7.25
N SER A 30 -9.86 5.44 -6.99
CA SER A 30 -10.40 5.54 -5.63
C SER A 30 -10.94 4.22 -5.08
N ILE A 31 -10.72 4.02 -3.79
CA ILE A 31 -11.26 2.89 -3.02
C ILE A 31 -12.02 3.43 -1.81
N ILE A 32 -13.26 2.99 -1.62
CA ILE A 32 -14.07 3.31 -0.44
C ILE A 32 -14.09 2.12 0.53
N PHE A 33 -13.75 2.35 1.79
CA PHE A 33 -13.69 1.33 2.84
C PHE A 33 -14.89 1.44 3.78
N ILE A 34 -15.57 0.32 4.00
CA ILE A 34 -16.79 0.21 4.82
C ILE A 34 -16.60 -0.90 5.85
N HIS A 35 -16.61 -0.51 7.13
CA HIS A 35 -16.25 -1.38 8.26
C HIS A 35 -17.37 -2.36 8.66
N GLY A 36 -17.04 -3.32 9.52
CA GLY A 36 -17.98 -4.30 10.07
C GLY A 36 -18.84 -3.79 11.23
N LEU A 37 -19.77 -4.63 11.68
CA LEU A 37 -20.65 -4.38 12.82
C LEU A 37 -19.86 -4.06 14.10
N ALA A 38 -20.41 -3.23 14.98
CA ALA A 38 -19.81 -2.84 16.27
C ALA A 38 -18.47 -2.10 16.18
N LEU A 39 -17.99 -1.76 14.98
CA LEU A 39 -16.72 -1.07 14.78
C LEU A 39 -16.91 0.27 14.08
N SER A 40 -15.82 0.89 13.66
CA SER A 40 -15.81 2.14 12.90
C SER A 40 -14.74 2.09 11.80
N ALA A 41 -14.69 3.09 10.94
CA ALA A 41 -13.69 3.21 9.89
C ALA A 41 -12.24 3.29 10.42
N ALA A 42 -12.03 3.53 11.72
CA ALA A 42 -10.69 3.51 12.32
C ALA A 42 -10.03 2.11 12.30
N VAL A 43 -10.78 1.03 12.04
CA VAL A 43 -10.20 -0.31 11.78
C VAL A 43 -9.29 -0.32 10.54
N TYR A 44 -9.37 0.72 9.70
CA TYR A 44 -8.56 0.91 8.51
C TYR A 44 -7.36 1.85 8.73
N ASP A 45 -7.07 2.31 9.96
CA ASP A 45 -5.98 3.28 10.21
C ASP A 45 -4.64 2.82 9.60
N ASN A 46 -4.26 1.56 9.79
CA ASN A 46 -3.01 1.03 9.24
C ASN A 46 -2.95 1.01 7.70
N ILE A 47 -4.10 0.97 7.01
CA ILE A 47 -4.11 1.17 5.54
C ILE A 47 -3.98 2.65 5.21
N PHE A 48 -4.69 3.51 5.94
CA PHE A 48 -4.75 4.94 5.67
C PHE A 48 -3.46 5.68 6.00
N ASP A 49 -2.57 5.04 6.77
CA ASP A 49 -1.23 5.55 7.08
C ASP A 49 -0.13 4.91 6.20
N ASP A 50 -0.47 3.92 5.36
CA ASP A 50 0.50 3.18 4.56
C ASP A 50 0.71 3.80 3.16
N VAL A 51 1.89 4.40 2.99
CA VAL A 51 2.31 5.10 1.77
C VAL A 51 2.25 4.22 0.51
N ARG A 52 2.33 2.88 0.63
CA ARG A 52 2.25 1.97 -0.52
C ARG A 52 0.89 2.04 -1.20
N TYR A 53 -0.17 2.17 -0.41
CA TYR A 53 -1.53 2.34 -0.93
C TYR A 53 -1.78 3.79 -1.34
N LEU A 54 -1.33 4.76 -0.54
CA LEU A 54 -1.56 6.17 -0.80
C LEU A 54 -0.85 6.71 -2.05
N ASN A 55 0.24 6.06 -2.48
CA ASN A 55 0.92 6.39 -3.74
C ASN A 55 0.17 5.89 -4.98
N GLN A 56 -0.77 4.94 -4.82
CA GLN A 56 -1.48 4.30 -5.92
C GLN A 56 -2.96 4.68 -5.98
N PHE A 57 -3.55 4.99 -4.83
CA PHE A 57 -4.98 5.12 -4.67
C PHE A 57 -5.37 6.34 -3.85
N TYR A 58 -6.53 6.89 -4.20
CA TYR A 58 -7.27 7.80 -3.33
C TYR A 58 -8.15 6.98 -2.39
N LEU A 59 -7.79 6.94 -1.10
CA LEU A 59 -8.49 6.13 -0.12
C LEU A 59 -9.54 6.99 0.58
N VAL A 60 -10.78 6.50 0.63
CA VAL A 60 -11.89 7.14 1.36
C VAL A 60 -12.54 6.13 2.28
N ARG A 61 -12.86 6.52 3.51
CA ARG A 61 -13.56 5.67 4.47
C ARG A 61 -14.61 6.47 5.19
N TYR A 62 -15.65 5.81 5.67
CA TYR A 62 -16.69 6.47 6.45
C TYR A 62 -17.26 5.54 7.51
N ASP A 63 -17.75 6.14 8.58
CA ASP A 63 -18.50 5.39 9.58
C ASP A 63 -19.92 5.20 9.07
N MET A 64 -20.39 3.96 9.03
CA MET A 64 -21.78 3.69 8.66
C MET A 64 -22.74 4.37 9.65
N ARG A 65 -23.93 4.76 9.19
CA ARG A 65 -25.01 5.15 10.11
C ARG A 65 -25.19 4.10 11.20
N GLY A 66 -25.47 4.56 12.42
CA GLY A 66 -25.53 3.69 13.60
C GLY A 66 -24.18 3.29 14.19
N HIS A 67 -23.04 3.77 13.67
CA HIS A 67 -21.70 3.37 14.12
C HIS A 67 -20.78 4.58 14.34
N GLY A 68 -19.72 4.36 15.13
CA GLY A 68 -18.59 5.28 15.28
C GLY A 68 -19.00 6.74 15.53
N ARG A 69 -18.49 7.64 14.70
CA ARG A 69 -18.71 9.10 14.73
C ARG A 69 -19.94 9.53 13.93
N SER A 70 -20.55 8.63 13.16
CA SER A 70 -21.79 8.90 12.44
C SER A 70 -23.00 8.88 13.37
N GLY A 71 -24.06 9.55 12.93
CA GLY A 71 -25.34 9.62 13.60
C GLY A 71 -25.97 8.25 13.78
N LYS A 72 -26.74 8.10 14.86
CA LYS A 72 -27.37 6.84 15.26
C LYS A 72 -28.86 7.12 15.47
N PRO A 73 -29.66 7.09 14.39
CA PRO A 73 -31.11 7.26 14.51
C PRO A 73 -31.67 6.31 15.56
N ASN A 74 -32.65 6.76 16.36
CA ASN A 74 -33.22 5.97 17.45
C ASN A 74 -34.55 5.30 17.06
N HIS A 75 -34.75 5.07 15.76
CA HIS A 75 -35.95 4.45 15.20
C HIS A 75 -35.57 3.62 13.97
N ALA A 76 -36.35 2.59 13.67
CA ALA A 76 -36.00 1.57 12.66
C ALA A 76 -35.99 2.14 11.22
N GLU A 77 -36.85 3.10 10.91
CA GLU A 77 -36.93 3.76 9.60
C GLU A 77 -35.63 4.51 9.26
N GLY A 78 -34.86 4.92 10.28
CA GLY A 78 -33.54 5.51 10.10
C GLY A 78 -32.47 4.53 9.61
N TYR A 79 -32.82 3.27 9.38
CA TYR A 79 -31.93 2.22 8.91
C TYR A 79 -32.41 1.57 7.60
N GLU A 80 -33.37 2.16 6.89
CA GLU A 80 -33.81 1.65 5.59
C GLU A 80 -32.65 1.48 4.60
N SER A 81 -32.68 0.41 3.79
CA SER A 81 -31.65 0.10 2.78
C SER A 81 -31.31 1.29 1.87
N LYS A 82 -32.32 2.04 1.43
CA LYS A 82 -32.15 3.25 0.62
C LYS A 82 -31.27 4.29 1.29
N LEU A 83 -31.35 4.43 2.61
CA LEU A 83 -30.59 5.45 3.33
C LEU A 83 -29.10 5.11 3.42
N TYR A 84 -28.73 3.82 3.45
CA TYR A 84 -27.33 3.40 3.32
C TYR A 84 -26.77 3.73 1.93
N ALA A 85 -27.59 3.57 0.88
CA ALA A 85 -27.22 3.98 -0.46
C ALA A 85 -27.10 5.52 -0.59
N ASP A 86 -27.97 6.27 0.08
CA ASP A 86 -27.91 7.74 0.14
C ASP A 86 -26.68 8.24 0.91
N ASP A 87 -26.28 7.56 1.99
CA ASP A 87 -25.03 7.83 2.71
C ASP A 87 -23.83 7.68 1.78
N PHE A 88 -23.76 6.54 1.09
CA PHE A 88 -22.70 6.25 0.13
C PHE A 88 -22.65 7.30 -0.98
N SER A 89 -23.79 7.63 -1.59
CA SER A 89 -23.92 8.68 -2.60
C SER A 89 -23.49 10.06 -2.10
N THR A 90 -23.75 10.36 -0.83
CA THR A 90 -23.31 11.60 -0.17
C THR A 90 -21.80 11.64 0.00
N VAL A 91 -21.18 10.53 0.42
CA VAL A 91 -19.72 10.40 0.47
C VAL A 91 -19.10 10.55 -0.92
N LEU A 92 -19.66 9.90 -1.96
CA LEU A 92 -19.19 10.04 -3.35
C LEU A 92 -19.14 11.50 -3.79
N ARG A 93 -20.25 12.23 -3.62
CA ARG A 93 -20.36 13.64 -4.02
C ARG A 93 -19.39 14.52 -3.24
N ALA A 94 -19.28 14.29 -1.93
CA ALA A 94 -18.43 15.11 -1.06
C ALA A 94 -16.95 15.00 -1.39
N PHE A 95 -16.47 13.81 -1.80
CA PHE A 95 -15.07 13.57 -2.16
C PHE A 95 -14.84 13.52 -3.68
N LYS A 96 -15.85 13.87 -4.49
CA LYS A 96 -15.78 13.91 -5.96
C LYS A 96 -15.32 12.58 -6.57
N LEU A 97 -15.80 11.47 -6.01
CA LEU A 97 -15.41 10.14 -6.43
C LEU A 97 -16.19 9.72 -7.67
N HIS A 98 -15.48 9.15 -8.64
CA HIS A 98 -16.05 8.65 -9.88
C HIS A 98 -15.79 7.14 -9.99
N ARG A 99 -16.86 6.35 -9.86
CA ARG A 99 -16.82 4.87 -9.99
C ARG A 99 -15.75 4.19 -9.10
N PRO A 100 -15.71 4.46 -7.79
CA PRO A 100 -14.72 3.82 -6.92
C PRO A 100 -14.92 2.31 -6.85
N ILE A 101 -13.86 1.61 -6.42
CA ILE A 101 -13.98 0.24 -5.90
C ILE A 101 -14.52 0.34 -4.47
N VAL A 102 -15.46 -0.53 -4.10
CA VAL A 102 -15.98 -0.60 -2.73
C VAL A 102 -15.38 -1.79 -2.01
N LEU A 103 -14.76 -1.55 -0.86
CA LEU A 103 -14.27 -2.58 0.03
C LEU A 103 -15.18 -2.66 1.25
N GLY A 104 -15.85 -3.80 1.40
CA GLY A 104 -16.71 -4.09 2.53
C GLY A 104 -16.11 -5.21 3.39
N TRP A 105 -15.88 -4.94 4.67
CA TRP A 105 -15.52 -5.97 5.64
C TRP A 105 -16.74 -6.41 6.45
N SER A 106 -16.99 -7.72 6.53
CA SER A 106 -18.09 -8.28 7.31
C SER A 106 -19.42 -7.63 6.90
N LEU A 107 -20.15 -7.04 7.85
CA LEU A 107 -21.37 -6.30 7.60
C LEU A 107 -21.22 -5.16 6.57
N GLY A 108 -20.05 -4.53 6.46
CA GLY A 108 -19.81 -3.47 5.49
C GLY A 108 -20.02 -3.91 4.03
N ALA A 109 -19.91 -5.21 3.73
CA ALA A 109 -20.22 -5.76 2.42
C ALA A 109 -21.72 -5.64 2.06
N THR A 110 -22.62 -5.62 3.04
CA THR A 110 -24.07 -5.46 2.81
C THR A 110 -24.43 -4.14 2.16
N VAL A 111 -23.57 -3.11 2.26
CA VAL A 111 -23.80 -1.81 1.63
C VAL A 111 -23.70 -1.90 0.11
N VAL A 112 -23.00 -2.90 -0.45
CA VAL A 112 -22.98 -3.14 -1.90
C VAL A 112 -24.36 -3.59 -2.40
N ALA A 113 -25.11 -4.34 -1.58
CA ALA A 113 -26.51 -4.66 -1.88
C ALA A 113 -27.39 -3.40 -1.87
N ASP A 114 -27.22 -2.53 -0.87
CA ASP A 114 -27.93 -1.23 -0.77
C ASP A 114 -27.67 -0.36 -2.01
N ILE A 115 -26.40 -0.25 -2.43
CA ILE A 115 -25.97 0.48 -3.63
C ILE A 115 -26.61 -0.13 -4.88
N ALA A 116 -26.57 -1.45 -5.03
CA ALA A 116 -27.11 -2.13 -6.21
C ALA A 116 -28.63 -1.95 -6.33
N ALA A 117 -29.35 -1.94 -5.21
CA ALA A 117 -30.80 -1.79 -5.19
C ALA A 117 -31.25 -0.35 -5.51
N HIS A 118 -30.51 0.66 -5.07
CA HIS A 118 -30.99 2.04 -5.06
C HIS A 118 -30.21 3.05 -5.91
N LEU A 119 -29.01 2.70 -6.38
CA LEU A 119 -28.18 3.56 -7.22
C LEU A 119 -27.99 2.97 -8.62
N PRO A 120 -27.64 3.79 -9.63
CA PRO A 120 -27.36 3.28 -10.96
C PRO A 120 -26.27 2.19 -10.94
N ALA A 121 -26.42 1.13 -11.73
CA ALA A 121 -25.46 0.01 -11.79
C ALA A 121 -24.02 0.44 -12.06
N ARG A 122 -23.84 1.59 -12.71
CA ARG A 122 -22.54 2.18 -13.05
C ARG A 122 -21.91 3.01 -11.93
N THR A 123 -22.46 3.00 -10.72
CA THR A 123 -22.01 3.84 -9.59
C THR A 123 -20.64 3.40 -9.06
N ILE A 124 -20.35 2.10 -9.08
CA ILE A 124 -19.09 1.51 -8.60
C ILE A 124 -18.41 0.73 -9.74
N SER A 125 -17.09 0.56 -9.66
CA SER A 125 -16.32 -0.21 -10.66
C SER A 125 -16.14 -1.68 -10.30
N GLY A 126 -16.22 -2.02 -9.01
CA GLY A 126 -16.09 -3.38 -8.49
C GLY A 126 -16.24 -3.40 -6.97
N ALA A 127 -16.28 -4.60 -6.39
CA ALA A 127 -16.30 -4.80 -4.95
C ALA A 127 -15.18 -5.73 -4.47
N ILE A 128 -14.60 -5.40 -3.32
CA ILE A 128 -13.68 -6.24 -2.56
C ILE A 128 -14.39 -6.62 -1.26
N TYR A 129 -14.57 -7.92 -1.05
CA TYR A 129 -15.22 -8.47 0.12
C TYR A 129 -14.18 -9.12 1.03
N ILE A 130 -14.22 -8.76 2.32
CA ILE A 130 -13.37 -9.36 3.35
C ILE A 130 -14.30 -10.01 4.37
N ALA A 131 -14.19 -11.33 4.55
CA ALA A 131 -15.05 -12.13 5.43
C ALA A 131 -16.52 -11.65 5.40
N PRO A 132 -17.14 -11.55 4.21
CA PRO A 132 -18.29 -10.67 4.00
C PRO A 132 -19.58 -11.23 4.61
N CYS A 133 -20.53 -10.34 4.85
CA CYS A 133 -21.95 -10.66 4.77
C CYS A 133 -22.49 -9.95 3.52
N PRO A 134 -22.72 -10.64 2.38
CA PRO A 134 -23.00 -9.97 1.10
C PRO A 134 -24.30 -9.17 1.06
N TYR A 135 -25.30 -9.58 1.84
CA TYR A 135 -26.59 -8.92 2.02
C TYR A 135 -27.22 -9.40 3.34
N LEU A 136 -28.28 -8.74 3.81
CA LEU A 136 -29.01 -9.11 5.01
C LEU A 136 -30.17 -10.08 4.72
N GLY A 137 -30.65 -10.74 5.78
CA GLY A 137 -31.75 -11.69 5.72
C GLY A 137 -31.29 -13.12 6.04
N PRO A 138 -31.89 -14.15 5.41
CA PRO A 138 -31.64 -15.55 5.76
C PRO A 138 -30.18 -16.00 5.60
N ILE A 139 -29.41 -15.32 4.76
CA ILE A 139 -28.03 -15.70 4.41
C ILE A 139 -27.14 -15.84 5.65
N LEU A 140 -27.31 -15.05 6.71
CA LEU A 140 -26.50 -15.18 7.93
C LEU A 140 -26.61 -16.59 8.55
N GLN A 141 -27.77 -17.25 8.41
CA GLN A 141 -27.96 -18.64 8.86
C GLN A 141 -27.26 -19.65 7.93
N GLU A 142 -26.97 -19.27 6.69
CA GLU A 142 -26.31 -20.11 5.69
C GLU A 142 -24.79 -19.98 5.70
N ILE A 143 -24.27 -18.79 6.02
CA ILE A 143 -22.84 -18.46 5.98
C ILE A 143 -22.21 -18.24 7.36
N GLY A 144 -23.01 -18.01 8.40
CA GLY A 144 -22.52 -17.81 9.76
C GLY A 144 -22.27 -19.13 10.47
N THR A 145 -21.24 -19.19 11.31
CA THR A 145 -21.06 -20.34 12.21
C THR A 145 -22.14 -20.36 13.30
N PRO A 146 -22.49 -21.53 13.87
CA PRO A 146 -23.46 -21.61 14.98
C PRO A 146 -23.09 -20.70 16.16
N LEU A 147 -21.79 -20.54 16.42
CA LEU A 147 -21.26 -19.62 17.43
C LEU A 147 -21.69 -18.18 17.16
N VAL A 148 -21.46 -17.67 15.95
CA VAL A 148 -21.79 -16.27 15.63
C VAL A 148 -23.28 -16.04 15.56
N VAL A 149 -24.05 -17.00 15.04
CA VAL A 149 -25.51 -16.90 15.02
C VAL A 149 -26.07 -16.76 16.45
N ASP A 150 -25.57 -17.55 17.40
CA ASP A 150 -25.96 -17.45 18.82
C ASP A 150 -25.58 -16.09 19.41
N LEU A 151 -24.31 -15.68 19.27
CA LEU A 151 -23.80 -14.42 19.83
C LEU A 151 -24.60 -13.21 19.30
N VAL A 152 -24.87 -13.16 17.99
CA VAL A 152 -25.66 -12.09 17.36
C VAL A 152 -27.06 -11.99 17.95
N SER A 153 -27.73 -13.12 18.19
CA SER A 153 -29.09 -13.10 18.77
C SER A 153 -29.12 -12.54 20.19
N ARG A 154 -28.03 -12.72 20.95
CA ARG A 154 -27.93 -12.32 22.35
C ARG A 154 -27.50 -10.86 22.50
N PHE A 155 -26.48 -10.41 21.76
CA PHE A 155 -25.98 -9.04 21.93
C PHE A 155 -26.87 -7.98 21.27
N THR A 156 -27.81 -8.38 20.41
CA THR A 156 -28.82 -7.49 19.81
C THR A 156 -30.08 -7.34 20.66
N SER A 157 -30.21 -8.14 21.72
CA SER A 157 -31.35 -8.07 22.65
C SER A 157 -31.25 -6.83 23.54
N ASP A 158 -32.34 -6.06 23.59
CA ASP A 158 -32.48 -4.87 24.46
C ASP A 158 -33.07 -5.21 25.85
N LYS A 159 -33.43 -6.47 26.10
CA LYS A 159 -34.09 -6.91 27.34
C LYS A 159 -33.16 -6.89 28.55
N GLU A 160 -31.89 -7.24 28.35
CA GLU A 160 -30.86 -7.31 29.40
C GLU A 160 -29.55 -6.69 28.92
N VAL A 161 -29.44 -5.36 29.10
CA VAL A 161 -28.30 -4.58 28.59
C VAL A 161 -26.95 -5.12 29.10
N ALA A 162 -26.84 -5.48 30.38
CA ALA A 162 -25.60 -6.01 30.93
C ALA A 162 -25.17 -7.32 30.25
N GLN A 163 -26.12 -8.23 30.01
CA GLN A 163 -25.86 -9.49 29.32
C GLN A 163 -25.49 -9.26 27.86
N ALA A 164 -26.14 -8.29 27.19
CA ALA A 164 -25.83 -7.92 25.82
C ALA A 164 -24.41 -7.32 25.67
N GLU A 165 -23.93 -6.56 26.65
CA GLU A 165 -22.57 -6.00 26.67
C GLU A 165 -21.48 -7.02 26.99
N GLU A 166 -21.78 -8.02 27.83
CA GLU A 166 -20.91 -9.17 28.06
C GLU A 166 -20.82 -10.02 26.79
N THR A 167 -21.96 -10.35 26.17
CA THR A 167 -21.97 -11.14 24.93
C THR A 167 -21.38 -10.38 23.75
N LEU A 168 -21.42 -9.04 23.75
CA LEU A 168 -20.65 -8.24 22.79
C LEU A 168 -19.15 -8.46 22.96
N SER A 169 -18.67 -8.58 24.19
CA SER A 169 -17.25 -8.90 24.45
C SER A 169 -16.90 -10.28 23.90
N ASP A 170 -17.76 -11.28 24.09
CA ASP A 170 -17.55 -12.62 23.52
C ASP A 170 -17.52 -12.58 21.99
N PHE A 171 -18.41 -11.81 21.37
CA PHE A 171 -18.41 -11.57 19.93
C PHE A 171 -17.11 -10.92 19.45
N GLU A 172 -16.61 -9.90 20.13
CA GLU A 172 -15.33 -9.27 19.78
C GLU A 172 -14.16 -10.24 19.91
N MET A 173 -14.20 -11.17 20.87
CA MET A 173 -13.16 -12.18 21.00
C MET A 173 -13.09 -13.11 19.79
N THR A 174 -14.19 -13.31 19.08
CA THR A 174 -14.21 -14.05 17.80
C THR A 174 -13.54 -13.29 16.66
N PHE A 175 -13.30 -11.98 16.82
CA PHE A 175 -12.43 -11.26 15.92
C PHE A 175 -10.97 -11.65 16.12
N TYR A 176 -10.56 -12.48 17.08
CA TYR A 176 -9.16 -12.83 17.28
C TYR A 176 -8.94 -14.33 17.14
N ASN A 177 -7.97 -14.73 16.30
CA ASN A 177 -7.55 -16.14 16.25
C ASN A 177 -6.64 -16.46 17.45
N LYS A 178 -5.73 -15.53 17.76
CA LYS A 178 -4.84 -15.56 18.93
C LYS A 178 -4.82 -14.16 19.53
N VAL A 179 -5.60 -13.94 20.57
CA VAL A 179 -5.78 -12.61 21.16
C VAL A 179 -4.46 -12.06 21.73
N GLU A 180 -3.55 -12.95 22.15
CA GLU A 180 -2.23 -12.61 22.68
C GLU A 180 -1.31 -12.00 21.62
N ASP A 181 -1.54 -12.32 20.34
CA ASP A 181 -0.78 -11.79 19.22
C ASP A 181 -1.26 -10.37 18.83
N VAL A 182 -2.35 -9.86 19.40
CA VAL A 182 -2.93 -8.56 19.06
C VAL A 182 -2.51 -7.50 20.08
N PRO A 183 -1.88 -6.38 19.63
CA PRO A 183 -1.48 -5.30 20.52
C PRO A 183 -2.63 -4.86 21.43
N TRP A 184 -2.31 -4.59 22.70
CA TRP A 184 -3.31 -4.19 23.68
C TRP A 184 -4.08 -2.94 23.25
N GLU A 185 -3.38 -1.98 22.64
CA GLU A 185 -3.94 -0.73 22.15
C GLU A 185 -4.98 -0.98 21.05
N THR A 186 -4.74 -1.95 20.17
CA THR A 186 -5.70 -2.34 19.12
C THR A 186 -6.95 -2.96 19.74
N ARG A 187 -6.78 -3.87 20.70
CA ARG A 187 -7.91 -4.50 21.41
C ARG A 187 -8.74 -3.48 22.18
N ALA A 188 -8.07 -2.58 22.91
CA ALA A 188 -8.70 -1.49 23.63
C ALA A 188 -9.43 -0.53 22.69
N LEU A 189 -8.84 -0.22 21.54
CA LEU A 189 -9.46 0.62 20.52
C LEU A 189 -10.75 0.00 20.00
N TRP A 190 -10.74 -1.27 19.59
CA TRP A 190 -11.95 -1.92 19.05
C TRP A 190 -13.03 -2.08 20.10
N ARG A 191 -12.66 -2.49 21.33
CA ARG A 191 -13.59 -2.50 22.46
C ARG A 191 -14.21 -1.12 22.68
N GLY A 192 -13.37 -0.08 22.60
CA GLY A 192 -13.82 1.30 22.66
C GLY A 192 -14.82 1.64 21.55
N MET A 193 -14.60 1.21 20.31
CA MET A 193 -15.53 1.44 19.20
C MET A 193 -16.90 0.81 19.45
N ALA A 194 -16.93 -0.41 19.97
CA ALA A 194 -18.16 -1.15 20.17
C ALA A 194 -19.07 -0.54 21.23
N THR A 195 -18.50 0.10 22.26
CA THR A 195 -19.29 0.80 23.28
C THR A 195 -20.09 1.98 22.73
N PHE A 196 -19.74 2.52 21.56
CA PHE A 196 -20.53 3.57 20.90
C PHE A 196 -21.77 3.02 20.18
N GLN A 197 -21.98 1.71 20.13
CA GLN A 197 -23.14 1.12 19.46
C GLN A 197 -24.02 0.31 20.43
N SER A 198 -25.17 0.88 20.80
CA SER A 198 -26.12 0.21 21.69
C SER A 198 -26.68 -1.10 21.09
N ALA A 199 -27.22 -1.99 21.94
CA ALA A 199 -27.90 -3.20 21.50
C ALA A 199 -29.07 -2.88 20.53
N GLN A 200 -29.83 -1.82 20.82
CA GLN A 200 -30.93 -1.36 19.97
C GLN A 200 -30.43 -0.90 18.59
N HIS A 201 -29.33 -0.15 18.52
CA HIS A 201 -28.76 0.25 17.22
C HIS A 201 -28.23 -0.96 16.45
N ARG A 202 -27.60 -1.93 17.12
CA ARG A 202 -27.17 -3.20 16.49
C ARG A 202 -28.38 -3.95 15.94
N GLN A 203 -29.48 -4.00 16.68
CA GLN A 203 -30.74 -4.60 16.24
C GLN A 203 -31.26 -3.92 14.99
N PHE A 204 -31.44 -2.58 14.97
CA PHE A 204 -31.93 -1.87 13.79
C PHE A 204 -31.04 -2.05 12.56
N VAL A 205 -29.72 -2.03 12.75
CA VAL A 205 -28.75 -2.29 11.68
C VAL A 205 -28.94 -3.68 11.09
N LEU A 206 -29.12 -4.72 11.91
CA LEU A 206 -29.17 -6.12 11.46
C LEU A 206 -30.54 -6.56 10.96
N THR A 207 -31.62 -5.92 11.41
CA THR A 207 -32.99 -6.27 11.04
C THR A 207 -33.55 -5.42 9.89
N ARG A 208 -32.78 -4.45 9.38
CA ARG A 208 -33.20 -3.67 8.20
C ARG A 208 -33.45 -4.58 7.01
N SER A 209 -34.53 -4.31 6.29
CA SER A 209 -34.87 -5.05 5.07
C SER A 209 -33.92 -4.68 3.93
N GLN A 210 -33.44 -5.68 3.19
CA GLN A 210 -32.66 -5.52 1.97
C GLN A 210 -33.23 -6.41 0.87
N ASP A 211 -33.29 -5.89 -0.36
CA ASP A 211 -33.59 -6.66 -1.57
C ASP A 211 -32.30 -6.91 -2.38
N PRO A 212 -31.73 -8.12 -2.34
CA PRO A 212 -30.50 -8.43 -3.05
C PRO A 212 -30.72 -8.71 -4.55
N THR A 213 -31.95 -8.70 -5.07
CA THR A 213 -32.27 -9.14 -6.43
C THR A 213 -31.37 -8.47 -7.47
N ARG A 214 -31.20 -7.15 -7.38
CA ARG A 214 -30.38 -6.40 -8.34
C ARG A 214 -28.89 -6.69 -8.22
N LEU A 215 -28.39 -6.93 -7.01
CA LEU A 215 -27.02 -7.37 -6.78
C LEU A 215 -26.76 -8.71 -7.47
N LEU A 216 -27.66 -9.67 -7.29
CA LEU A 216 -27.56 -11.01 -7.87
C LEU A 216 -27.61 -10.97 -9.41
N GLU A 217 -28.45 -10.11 -9.98
CA GLU A 217 -28.49 -9.89 -11.43
C GLU A 217 -27.17 -9.34 -11.97
N LEU A 218 -26.58 -8.36 -11.30
CA LEU A 218 -25.30 -7.77 -11.70
C LEU A 218 -24.17 -8.79 -11.63
N GLY A 219 -24.13 -9.60 -10.57
CA GLY A 219 -23.14 -10.66 -10.39
C GLY A 219 -23.27 -11.77 -11.44
N LYS A 220 -24.46 -12.31 -11.65
CA LYS A 220 -24.72 -13.36 -12.67
C LYS A 220 -24.40 -12.91 -14.09
N ARG A 221 -24.58 -11.63 -14.40
CA ARG A 221 -24.26 -11.06 -15.72
C ARG A 221 -22.79 -10.65 -15.87
N GLY A 222 -21.97 -10.80 -14.84
CA GLY A 222 -20.57 -10.36 -14.84
C GLY A 222 -20.41 -8.83 -14.93
N LEU A 223 -21.44 -8.07 -14.57
CA LEU A 223 -21.45 -6.61 -14.64
C LEU A 223 -20.87 -5.94 -13.39
N LEU A 224 -20.70 -6.71 -12.31
CA LEU A 224 -20.04 -6.30 -11.09
C LEU A 224 -18.90 -7.28 -10.78
N PRO A 225 -17.63 -6.91 -11.06
CA PRO A 225 -16.48 -7.69 -10.64
C PRO A 225 -16.39 -7.73 -9.11
N VAL A 226 -16.19 -8.92 -8.55
CA VAL A 226 -16.06 -9.14 -7.11
C VAL A 226 -14.82 -9.96 -6.81
N LEU A 227 -14.00 -9.47 -5.89
CA LEU A 227 -12.91 -10.21 -5.25
C LEU A 227 -13.33 -10.53 -3.81
N THR A 228 -13.32 -11.81 -3.42
CA THR A 228 -13.64 -12.22 -2.04
C THR A 228 -12.42 -12.82 -1.34
N LEU A 229 -12.15 -12.33 -0.14
CA LEU A 229 -11.04 -12.71 0.73
C LEU A 229 -11.59 -13.21 2.06
N CYS A 230 -11.29 -14.46 2.41
CA CYS A 230 -11.63 -15.01 3.71
C CYS A 230 -10.40 -15.65 4.37
N GLY A 231 -10.25 -15.45 5.68
CA GLY A 231 -9.19 -16.07 6.45
C GLY A 231 -9.46 -17.56 6.66
N SER A 232 -8.45 -18.42 6.52
CA SER A 232 -8.62 -19.87 6.70
C SER A 232 -8.91 -20.29 8.15
N GLN A 233 -8.74 -19.36 9.10
CA GLN A 233 -8.98 -19.54 10.54
C GLN A 233 -10.16 -18.68 11.03
N ASP A 234 -10.95 -18.12 10.11
CA ASP A 234 -12.15 -17.37 10.45
C ASP A 234 -13.14 -18.28 11.17
N VAL A 235 -13.53 -17.91 12.38
CA VAL A 235 -14.49 -18.65 13.21
C VAL A 235 -15.90 -18.07 13.12
N GLN A 236 -16.09 -16.97 12.39
CA GLN A 236 -17.38 -16.32 12.20
C GLN A 236 -18.10 -16.82 10.96
N VAL A 237 -17.36 -17.03 9.88
CA VAL A 237 -17.91 -17.40 8.57
C VAL A 237 -17.65 -18.87 8.27
N ASP A 238 -18.69 -19.65 7.96
CA ASP A 238 -18.53 -20.95 7.29
C ASP A 238 -17.96 -20.72 5.89
N LEU A 239 -16.64 -20.90 5.76
CA LEU A 239 -15.92 -20.70 4.51
C LEU A 239 -16.49 -21.50 3.33
N LYS A 240 -17.01 -22.71 3.58
CA LYS A 240 -17.60 -23.53 2.52
C LYS A 240 -18.97 -22.99 2.11
N GLY A 241 -19.79 -22.59 3.09
CA GLY A 241 -21.05 -21.87 2.85
C GLY A 241 -20.83 -20.60 2.05
N MET A 242 -19.89 -19.79 2.50
CA MET A 242 -19.49 -18.54 1.86
C MET A 242 -19.01 -18.74 0.43
N GLU A 243 -18.10 -19.69 0.17
CA GLU A 243 -17.60 -19.96 -1.18
C GLU A 243 -18.73 -20.40 -2.13
N ARG A 244 -19.62 -21.28 -1.67
CA ARG A 244 -20.81 -21.69 -2.46
C ARG A 244 -21.67 -20.49 -2.78
N GLU A 245 -21.89 -19.63 -1.80
CA GLU A 245 -22.79 -18.49 -1.92
C GLU A 245 -22.23 -17.40 -2.82
N ILE A 246 -20.94 -17.07 -2.69
CA ILE A 246 -20.26 -16.13 -3.57
C ILE A 246 -20.24 -16.64 -5.01
N LYS A 247 -19.95 -17.92 -5.25
CA LYS A 247 -20.00 -18.50 -6.61
C LYS A 247 -21.41 -18.50 -7.20
N ARG A 248 -22.44 -18.69 -6.36
CA ARG A 248 -23.85 -18.60 -6.76
C ARG A 248 -24.23 -17.18 -7.17
N CYS A 249 -23.78 -16.18 -6.42
CA CYS A 249 -24.07 -14.77 -6.65
C CYS A 249 -23.24 -14.15 -7.78
N PHE A 250 -21.96 -14.52 -7.85
CA PHE A 250 -20.93 -13.94 -8.71
C PHE A 250 -20.11 -15.07 -9.38
N PRO A 251 -20.63 -15.74 -10.41
CA PRO A 251 -19.95 -16.90 -11.02
C PRO A 251 -18.56 -16.60 -11.59
N GLY A 252 -18.29 -15.33 -11.94
CA GLY A 252 -16.98 -14.86 -12.41
C GLY A 252 -16.08 -14.24 -11.33
N SER A 253 -16.44 -14.34 -10.05
CA SER A 253 -15.62 -13.80 -8.95
C SER A 253 -14.38 -14.63 -8.69
N GLU A 254 -13.32 -13.97 -8.26
CA GLU A 254 -12.17 -14.65 -7.66
C GLU A 254 -12.43 -14.85 -6.16
N PHE A 255 -12.30 -16.10 -5.70
CA PHE A 255 -12.45 -16.47 -4.29
C PHE A 255 -11.13 -17.00 -3.75
N TYR A 256 -10.53 -16.30 -2.79
CA TYR A 256 -9.26 -16.68 -2.20
C TYR A 256 -9.44 -17.25 -0.79
N ASN A 257 -9.01 -18.51 -0.64
CA ASN A 257 -8.95 -19.25 0.62
C ASN A 257 -7.60 -19.99 0.68
N LYS A 258 -6.57 -19.42 1.34
CA LYS A 258 -5.21 -19.99 1.37
C LYS A 258 -4.94 -20.75 2.67
N LYS A 259 -4.59 -22.04 2.55
CA LYS A 259 -4.20 -22.94 3.66
C LYS A 259 -2.71 -22.94 4.03
N SER A 260 -1.86 -22.11 3.41
CA SER A 260 -0.40 -22.16 3.62
C SER A 260 0.34 -20.81 3.78
N GLN A 261 -0.35 -19.68 3.91
CA GLN A 261 0.28 -18.39 4.29
C GLN A 261 -0.57 -17.53 5.26
N CYS A 262 -1.81 -17.93 5.58
CA CYS A 262 -2.69 -17.25 6.54
C CYS A 262 -2.60 -17.78 7.99
N GLY A 263 -1.43 -18.24 8.44
CA GLY A 263 -1.21 -18.66 9.85
C GLY A 263 -1.24 -17.51 10.87
N LYS A 264 -1.67 -16.31 10.47
CA LYS A 264 -1.74 -15.09 11.28
C LYS A 264 -2.84 -14.14 10.78
N ILE A 265 -4.11 -14.56 10.85
CA ILE A 265 -5.23 -13.63 10.69
C ILE A 265 -6.26 -13.95 11.77
N ILE A 266 -6.15 -13.34 12.95
CA ILE A 266 -6.65 -11.97 13.05
C ILE A 266 -5.70 -11.09 13.88
N GLN A 267 -5.02 -10.20 13.19
CA GLN A 267 -4.78 -8.82 13.60
C GLN A 267 -5.54 -8.00 12.54
N PHE A 268 -6.30 -6.94 12.86
CA PHE A 268 -6.48 -5.89 11.83
C PHE A 268 -5.19 -5.09 11.73
N ASN A 269 -4.15 -5.76 11.21
CA ASN A 269 -3.41 -5.25 10.09
C ASN A 269 -4.13 -5.84 8.88
N LEU A 270 -4.62 -5.02 7.96
CA LEU A 270 -5.17 -5.53 6.71
C LEU A 270 -4.06 -6.13 5.87
N GLN A 271 -3.71 -7.36 6.23
CA GLN A 271 -2.92 -8.34 5.52
C GLN A 271 -3.71 -8.92 4.36
N PHE A 272 -3.95 -8.07 3.36
CA PHE A 272 -4.18 -8.57 2.01
C PHE A 272 -3.00 -9.47 1.64
N ASP A 273 -3.30 -10.75 1.45
CA ASP A 273 -2.42 -11.76 0.86
C ASP A 273 -2.69 -11.87 -0.68
N LEU A 274 -3.06 -10.75 -1.30
CA LEU A 274 -2.31 -10.26 -2.47
C LEU A 274 -0.84 -10.18 -2.01
N PRO A 275 0.20 -10.39 -2.83
CA PRO A 275 1.59 -10.53 -2.35
C PRO A 275 2.17 -9.26 -1.68
N ILE A 276 1.61 -8.78 -0.56
CA ILE A 276 1.78 -7.43 -0.03
C ILE A 276 1.71 -7.42 1.51
N PHE A 277 1.94 -8.55 2.18
CA PHE A 277 2.74 -8.49 3.41
C PHE A 277 3.90 -9.45 3.35
N SER A 278 4.79 -9.10 2.46
CA SER A 278 6.11 -8.82 2.96
C SER A 278 6.04 -7.52 3.79
N LYS A 279 6.36 -7.59 5.09
CA LYS A 279 6.73 -6.44 5.92
C LYS A 279 7.91 -5.75 5.24
N MET A 280 7.68 -4.93 4.18
CA MET A 280 8.56 -4.86 3.00
C MET A 280 9.93 -5.42 3.30
N VAL A 281 10.01 -6.75 3.26
CA VAL A 281 11.28 -7.44 3.26
C VAL A 281 11.80 -6.93 1.94
N ALA A 282 12.70 -5.96 2.02
CA ALA A 282 13.42 -5.46 0.88
C ALA A 282 13.77 -6.69 0.06
N THR A 283 13.45 -6.64 -1.22
CA THR A 283 13.76 -7.72 -2.14
C THR A 283 14.84 -7.22 -3.06
N LEU A 284 15.75 -8.10 -3.42
CA LEU A 284 16.72 -7.80 -4.45
C LEU A 284 15.96 -7.57 -5.78
N PRO A 285 15.93 -6.35 -6.34
CA PRO A 285 15.22 -6.08 -7.57
C PRO A 285 15.90 -6.83 -8.72
N PRO A 286 15.17 -7.53 -9.60
CA PRO A 286 15.80 -8.21 -10.73
C PRO A 286 16.45 -7.18 -11.67
N LEU A 287 17.56 -7.57 -12.32
CA LEU A 287 18.13 -6.77 -13.40
C LEU A 287 17.23 -6.84 -14.64
N GLU A 288 17.07 -5.72 -15.34
CA GLU A 288 16.30 -5.60 -16.58
C GLU A 288 17.08 -6.07 -17.81
N TYR A 289 18.29 -6.58 -17.61
CA TYR A 289 19.20 -7.06 -18.64
C TYR A 289 20.07 -8.22 -18.11
N PRO A 290 20.59 -9.10 -18.99
CA PRO A 290 21.52 -10.17 -18.59
C PRO A 290 22.78 -9.67 -17.90
N TYR A 291 23.42 -10.48 -17.06
CA TYR A 291 24.62 -10.08 -16.31
C TYR A 291 25.80 -9.69 -17.21
N ASN A 292 25.91 -10.27 -18.41
CA ASN A 292 26.95 -9.94 -19.40
C ASN A 292 26.56 -8.79 -20.36
N ALA A 293 25.39 -8.16 -20.17
CA ALA A 293 24.88 -7.20 -21.14
C ALA A 293 25.62 -5.85 -21.15
N LEU A 294 26.38 -5.56 -20.09
CA LEU A 294 27.18 -4.34 -19.96
C LEU A 294 28.63 -4.50 -20.42
N GLU A 295 28.99 -5.68 -20.92
CA GLU A 295 30.31 -5.92 -21.50
C GLU A 295 30.51 -5.10 -22.79
N PRO A 296 31.75 -4.63 -23.07
CA PRO A 296 32.98 -4.91 -22.33
C PRO A 296 33.22 -3.95 -21.14
N TYR A 297 32.30 -3.06 -20.81
CA TYR A 297 32.53 -1.98 -19.85
C TYR A 297 32.36 -2.40 -18.39
N ILE A 298 31.50 -3.39 -18.12
CA ILE A 298 31.42 -4.07 -16.81
C ILE A 298 31.22 -5.56 -17.08
N SER A 299 32.13 -6.39 -16.54
CA SER A 299 32.15 -7.83 -16.77
C SER A 299 30.97 -8.54 -16.12
N GLU A 300 30.57 -9.67 -16.72
CA GLU A 300 29.54 -10.54 -16.16
C GLU A 300 29.84 -10.97 -14.71
N GLN A 301 31.12 -11.22 -14.41
CA GLN A 301 31.56 -11.64 -13.08
C GLN A 301 31.28 -10.55 -12.03
N ILE A 302 31.58 -9.29 -12.35
CA ILE A 302 31.29 -8.15 -11.48
C ILE A 302 29.78 -8.04 -11.30
N MET A 303 29.01 -7.98 -12.40
CA MET A 303 27.56 -7.80 -12.34
C MET A 303 26.88 -8.89 -11.51
N THR A 304 27.32 -10.14 -11.67
CA THR A 304 26.79 -11.28 -10.92
C THR A 304 27.07 -11.15 -9.43
N LEU A 305 28.32 -10.85 -9.03
CA LEU A 305 28.70 -10.72 -7.62
C LEU A 305 28.08 -9.49 -6.97
N HIS A 306 28.13 -8.34 -7.66
CA HIS A 306 27.64 -7.05 -7.19
C HIS A 306 26.13 -7.10 -6.92
N HIS A 307 25.38 -7.75 -7.80
CA HIS A 307 23.94 -7.93 -7.63
C HIS A 307 23.61 -9.04 -6.60
N THR A 308 24.06 -10.27 -6.84
CA THR A 308 23.59 -11.45 -6.08
C THR A 308 24.25 -11.61 -4.71
N LYS A 309 25.38 -10.94 -4.46
CA LYS A 309 26.08 -10.95 -3.17
C LYS A 309 26.01 -9.61 -2.47
N HIS A 310 26.55 -8.54 -3.05
CA HIS A 310 26.65 -7.25 -2.37
C HIS A 310 25.26 -6.63 -2.13
N HIS A 311 24.47 -6.41 -3.19
CA HIS A 311 23.13 -5.85 -3.04
C HIS A 311 22.21 -6.76 -2.21
N GLN A 312 22.27 -8.08 -2.41
CA GLN A 312 21.51 -9.04 -1.60
C GLN A 312 21.86 -8.96 -0.10
N THR A 313 23.13 -8.70 0.24
CA THR A 313 23.56 -8.56 1.64
C THR A 313 22.95 -7.32 2.28
N TYR A 314 22.95 -6.18 1.57
CA TYR A 314 22.27 -4.96 2.06
C TYR A 314 20.79 -5.19 2.28
N VAL A 315 20.13 -5.84 1.31
CA VAL A 315 18.72 -6.23 1.43
C VAL A 315 18.47 -7.08 2.68
N ASN A 316 19.24 -8.15 2.88
CA ASN A 316 19.06 -9.05 4.04
C ASN A 316 19.29 -8.32 5.36
N ALA A 317 20.34 -7.50 5.44
CA ALA A 317 20.71 -6.80 6.66
C ALA A 317 19.77 -5.62 6.97
N LEU A 318 19.22 -4.96 5.96
CA LEU A 318 18.16 -3.96 6.12
C LEU A 318 16.93 -4.59 6.79
N ASN A 319 16.48 -5.72 6.26
CA ASN A 319 15.31 -6.43 6.80
C ASN A 319 15.51 -6.85 8.26
N ALA A 320 16.70 -7.34 8.61
CA ALA A 320 17.05 -7.68 9.99
C ALA A 320 17.08 -6.46 10.92
N ALA A 321 17.61 -5.32 10.44
CA ALA A 321 17.66 -4.07 11.19
C ALA A 321 16.26 -3.49 11.41
N GLU A 322 15.40 -3.47 10.39
CA GLU A 322 14.02 -3.02 10.49
C GLU A 322 13.18 -3.92 11.41
N GLU A 323 13.42 -5.24 11.37
CA GLU A 323 12.78 -6.15 12.31
C GLU A 323 13.14 -5.86 13.76
N THR A 324 14.42 -5.59 14.03
CA THR A 324 14.88 -5.24 15.37
C THR A 324 14.35 -3.85 15.78
N TYR A 325 14.31 -2.89 14.85
CA TYR A 325 13.80 -1.55 15.09
C TYR A 325 12.32 -1.55 15.48
N ALA A 326 11.50 -2.36 14.79
CA ALA A 326 10.09 -2.51 15.10
C ALA A 326 9.83 -3.08 16.51
N LYS A 327 10.76 -3.88 17.04
CA LYS A 327 10.69 -4.46 18.40
C LYS A 327 11.28 -3.55 19.48
N ALA A 328 11.98 -2.47 19.10
CA ALA A 328 12.65 -1.59 20.03
C ALA A 328 11.64 -0.74 20.83
N ALA A 329 11.67 -0.89 22.15
CA ALA A 329 10.74 -0.25 23.08
C ALA A 329 11.17 1.17 23.46
N THR A 330 12.47 1.47 23.40
CA THR A 330 13.04 2.73 23.85
C THR A 330 13.70 3.53 22.72
N ALA A 331 13.78 4.85 22.89
CA ALA A 331 14.52 5.71 21.96
C ALA A 331 16.01 5.32 21.87
N LYS A 332 16.61 4.86 22.98
CA LYS A 332 18.03 4.43 23.02
C LYS A 332 18.27 3.23 22.11
N GLU A 333 17.40 2.21 22.16
CA GLU A 333 17.49 1.03 21.29
C GLU A 333 17.30 1.40 19.82
N ARG A 334 16.35 2.30 19.51
CA ARG A 334 16.12 2.80 18.16
C ARG A 334 17.31 3.58 17.62
N ILE A 335 17.93 4.44 18.44
CA ILE A 335 19.13 5.21 18.07
C ILE A 335 20.30 4.27 17.77
N ALA A 336 20.49 3.21 18.55
CA ALA A 336 21.55 2.23 18.33
C ALA A 336 21.46 1.52 16.96
N LEU A 337 20.26 1.43 16.38
CA LEU A 337 20.02 0.80 15.08
C LEU A 337 20.17 1.74 13.88
N GLN A 338 20.27 3.06 14.10
CA GLN A 338 20.35 4.04 13.00
C GLN A 338 21.53 3.78 12.06
N GLY A 339 22.68 3.34 12.58
CA GLY A 339 23.84 3.01 11.75
C GLY A 339 23.56 1.85 10.79
N ALA A 340 22.91 0.79 11.27
CA ALA A 340 22.56 -0.36 10.45
C ALA A 340 21.49 -0.03 9.40
N LEU A 341 20.48 0.75 9.78
CA LEU A 341 19.44 1.21 8.86
C LEU A 341 20.01 2.14 7.78
N LYS A 342 20.88 3.08 8.18
CA LYS A 342 21.52 4.01 7.23
C LYS A 342 22.40 3.28 6.23
N PHE A 343 23.26 2.37 6.70
CA PHE A 343 24.19 1.67 5.83
C PHE A 343 23.51 0.67 4.89
N ASN A 344 22.60 -0.17 5.41
CA ASN A 344 21.96 -1.20 4.60
C ASN A 344 20.78 -0.65 3.78
N GLY A 345 20.01 0.28 4.35
CA GLY A 345 18.97 1.01 3.63
C GLY A 345 19.53 1.85 2.51
N GLY A 346 20.59 2.61 2.80
CA GLY A 346 21.33 3.34 1.77
C GLY A 346 21.94 2.43 0.70
N GLY A 347 22.51 1.29 1.09
CA GLY A 347 23.02 0.30 0.15
C GLY A 347 21.93 -0.23 -0.79
N HIS A 348 20.74 -0.52 -0.27
CA HIS A 348 19.61 -0.95 -1.08
C HIS A 348 19.11 0.16 -2.03
N ILE A 349 18.97 1.40 -1.54
CA ILE A 349 18.58 2.56 -2.34
C ILE A 349 19.56 2.80 -3.49
N ASN A 350 20.86 2.89 -3.16
CA ASN A 350 21.89 3.25 -4.11
C ASN A 350 21.97 2.23 -5.26
N HIS A 351 21.97 0.93 -4.94
CA HIS A 351 22.08 -0.11 -5.96
C HIS A 351 20.81 -0.25 -6.79
N SER A 352 19.62 -0.11 -6.20
CA SER A 352 18.37 -0.14 -6.96
C SER A 352 18.29 1.01 -7.98
N LEU A 353 18.82 2.18 -7.62
CA LEU A 353 19.00 3.30 -8.56
C LEU A 353 20.07 3.01 -9.60
N PHE A 354 21.18 2.38 -9.19
CA PHE A 354 22.32 2.06 -10.06
C PHE A 354 21.96 1.12 -11.19
N TRP A 355 21.24 0.03 -10.92
CA TRP A 355 20.86 -0.94 -11.96
C TRP A 355 20.01 -0.32 -13.06
N LYS A 356 19.03 0.51 -12.69
CA LYS A 356 18.19 1.22 -13.68
C LYS A 356 18.96 2.32 -14.42
N ASN A 357 20.00 2.86 -13.78
CA ASN A 357 20.91 3.87 -14.35
C ASN A 357 21.89 3.25 -15.36
N LEU A 358 21.83 1.95 -15.63
CA LEU A 358 22.67 1.27 -16.60
C LEU A 358 21.81 0.62 -17.70
N ALA A 359 22.35 0.54 -18.90
CA ALA A 359 21.75 -0.13 -20.04
C ALA A 359 22.85 -0.68 -20.97
N PRO A 360 22.57 -1.77 -21.73
CA PRO A 360 23.52 -2.29 -22.71
C PRO A 360 23.91 -1.21 -23.72
N SER A 361 25.15 -1.22 -24.17
CA SER A 361 25.63 -0.27 -25.18
C SER A 361 24.93 -0.51 -26.54
N PRO A 362 25.03 0.45 -27.49
CA PRO A 362 24.47 0.27 -28.83
C PRO A 362 25.02 -0.96 -29.57
N GLU A 363 26.28 -1.31 -29.33
CA GLU A 363 26.92 -2.49 -29.89
C GLU A 363 26.31 -3.80 -29.37
N LYS A 364 25.72 -3.77 -28.17
CA LYS A 364 24.95 -4.87 -27.57
C LYS A 364 23.43 -4.73 -27.78
N GLY A 365 23.01 -3.82 -28.68
CA GLY A 365 21.60 -3.61 -29.03
C GLY A 365 20.79 -2.76 -28.04
N GLY A 366 21.44 -2.09 -27.08
CA GLY A 366 20.79 -1.18 -26.15
C GLY A 366 21.03 0.30 -26.46
N ARG A 367 20.74 1.17 -25.48
CA ARG A 367 20.88 2.63 -25.58
C ARG A 367 21.85 3.24 -24.57
N GLY A 368 22.67 2.42 -23.91
CA GLY A 368 23.71 2.87 -22.99
C GLY A 368 24.62 3.92 -23.63
N GLY A 369 24.98 4.96 -22.87
CA GLY A 369 25.87 6.03 -23.30
C GLY A 369 25.31 6.97 -24.38
N LYS A 370 24.05 6.80 -24.82
CA LYS A 370 23.41 7.67 -25.81
C LYS A 370 22.43 8.64 -25.15
N LEU A 371 22.84 9.90 -25.04
CA LEU A 371 21.97 10.99 -24.60
C LEU A 371 21.09 11.46 -25.78
N ASP A 372 19.78 11.51 -25.56
CA ASP A 372 18.85 12.15 -26.50
C ASP A 372 18.81 13.66 -26.25
N GLU A 373 19.40 14.42 -27.19
CA GLU A 373 19.53 15.87 -27.14
C GLU A 373 18.18 16.61 -27.13
N SER A 374 17.07 15.94 -27.49
CA SER A 374 15.73 16.52 -27.44
C SER A 374 15.13 16.56 -26.03
N THR A 375 15.70 15.83 -25.08
CA THR A 375 15.16 15.72 -23.71
C THR A 375 15.41 16.97 -22.88
N ALA A 376 14.53 17.24 -21.91
CA ALA A 376 14.70 18.33 -20.96
C ALA A 376 15.99 18.18 -20.12
N PHE A 377 16.37 16.94 -19.82
CA PHE A 377 17.62 16.63 -19.13
C PHE A 377 18.85 17.01 -19.94
N ALA A 378 18.90 16.70 -21.24
CA ALA A 378 20.02 17.11 -22.10
C ALA A 378 20.20 18.63 -22.14
N GLN A 379 19.08 19.38 -22.22
CA GLN A 379 19.11 20.84 -22.17
C GLN A 379 19.63 21.36 -20.83
N ALA A 380 19.24 20.74 -19.71
CA ALA A 380 19.75 21.07 -18.39
C ALA A 380 21.25 20.79 -18.25
N VAL A 381 21.74 19.65 -18.77
CA VAL A 381 23.18 19.32 -18.80
C VAL A 381 23.95 20.38 -19.58
N LYS A 382 23.44 20.80 -20.75
CA LYS A 382 24.05 21.87 -21.53
C LYS A 382 24.05 23.20 -20.80
N ALA A 383 22.97 23.54 -20.08
CA ALA A 383 22.88 24.78 -19.33
C ALA A 383 23.84 24.83 -18.13
N ASP A 384 23.94 23.75 -17.35
CA ASP A 384 24.70 23.72 -16.10
C ASP A 384 26.19 23.33 -16.30
N PHE A 385 26.51 22.53 -17.32
CA PHE A 385 27.86 22.02 -17.56
C PHE A 385 28.45 22.43 -18.93
N GLY A 386 27.65 23.01 -19.82
CA GLY A 386 28.07 23.41 -21.18
C GLY A 386 28.05 22.26 -22.19
N SER A 387 28.39 21.04 -21.77
CA SER A 387 28.33 19.83 -22.59
C SER A 387 28.30 18.57 -21.72
N LEU A 388 27.87 17.44 -22.30
CA LEU A 388 27.95 16.14 -21.65
C LEU A 388 29.42 15.78 -21.31
N GLU A 389 30.36 16.07 -22.20
CA GLU A 389 31.78 15.80 -22.00
C GLU A 389 32.35 16.55 -20.78
N ASN A 390 31.93 17.81 -20.58
CA ASN A 390 32.28 18.59 -19.41
C ASN A 390 31.65 18.05 -18.13
N LEU A 391 30.39 17.59 -18.18
CA LEU A 391 29.75 16.89 -17.07
C LEU A 391 30.56 15.65 -16.68
N ILE A 392 30.86 14.77 -17.64
CA ILE A 392 31.64 13.54 -17.43
C ILE A 392 32.98 13.85 -16.78
N LYS A 393 33.73 14.83 -17.32
CA LYS A 393 35.04 15.22 -16.79
C LYS A 393 34.96 15.71 -15.34
N LYS A 394 34.00 16.58 -15.03
CA LYS A 394 33.81 17.11 -13.67
C LYS A 394 33.34 16.01 -12.72
N PHE A 395 32.43 15.15 -13.16
CA PHE A 395 31.91 14.03 -12.39
C PHE A 395 33.02 13.05 -12.03
N ASN A 396 33.80 12.61 -13.02
CA ASN A 396 34.91 11.68 -12.82
C ASN A 396 35.96 12.29 -11.87
N THR A 397 36.26 13.58 -12.01
CA THR A 397 37.20 14.28 -11.11
C THR A 397 36.69 14.28 -9.66
N ALA A 398 35.43 14.65 -9.43
CA ALA A 398 34.84 14.67 -8.09
C ALA A 398 34.77 13.27 -7.46
N THR A 399 34.39 12.28 -8.27
CA THR A 399 34.22 10.89 -7.83
C THR A 399 35.57 10.23 -7.53
N LEU A 400 36.61 10.49 -8.32
CA LEU A 400 37.97 10.02 -8.04
C LEU A 400 38.53 10.57 -6.72
N GLY A 401 38.07 11.75 -6.28
CA GLY A 401 38.49 12.36 -5.02
C GLY A 401 37.94 11.68 -3.77
N ILE A 402 37.01 10.72 -3.89
CA ILE A 402 36.46 9.99 -2.74
C ILE A 402 37.55 9.08 -2.15
N GLN A 403 37.83 9.29 -0.87
CA GLN A 403 38.75 8.45 -0.11
C GLN A 403 38.00 7.24 0.46
N GLY A 404 38.45 6.05 0.09
CA GLY A 404 37.79 4.79 0.45
C GLY A 404 36.56 4.50 -0.42
N SER A 405 35.52 3.99 0.22
CA SER A 405 34.28 3.55 -0.42
C SER A 405 33.26 4.67 -0.54
N GLY A 406 32.49 4.71 -1.64
CA GLY A 406 31.45 5.71 -1.80
C GLY A 406 30.80 5.71 -3.18
N TRP A 407 30.08 6.80 -3.45
CA TRP A 407 29.31 7.01 -4.67
C TRP A 407 29.50 8.42 -5.21
N GLY A 408 29.63 8.52 -6.53
CA GLY A 408 29.46 9.78 -7.26
C GLY A 408 28.02 9.96 -7.69
N TRP A 409 27.49 11.17 -7.58
CA TRP A 409 26.10 11.49 -7.93
C TRP A 409 25.99 12.74 -8.77
N LEU A 410 25.06 12.71 -9.72
CA LEU A 410 24.45 13.88 -10.34
C LEU A 410 23.03 13.97 -9.76
N GLY A 411 22.72 15.08 -9.11
CA GLY A 411 21.42 15.31 -8.50
C GLY A 411 20.80 16.63 -8.91
N LEU A 412 19.46 16.71 -8.94
CA LEU A 412 18.75 17.98 -9.08
C LEU A 412 18.59 18.62 -7.70
N ASN A 413 19.14 19.81 -7.52
CA ASN A 413 19.00 20.56 -6.28
C ASN A 413 17.54 21.03 -6.14
N PRO A 414 16.84 20.68 -5.04
CA PRO A 414 15.42 20.96 -4.91
C PRO A 414 15.12 22.47 -4.83
N THR A 415 16.10 23.28 -4.41
CA THR A 415 15.99 24.72 -4.22
C THR A 415 16.40 25.49 -5.46
N THR A 416 17.60 25.24 -5.99
CA THR A 416 18.14 25.99 -7.14
C THR A 416 17.59 25.50 -8.48
N LYS A 417 17.02 24.29 -8.51
CA LYS A 417 16.58 23.58 -9.72
C LYS A 417 17.70 23.37 -10.75
N LYS A 418 18.96 23.33 -10.29
CA LYS A 418 20.14 23.04 -11.10
C LYS A 418 20.66 21.63 -10.85
N LEU A 419 21.29 21.08 -11.87
CA LEU A 419 22.05 19.83 -11.75
C LEU A 419 23.38 20.11 -11.04
N GLU A 420 23.62 19.36 -9.96
CA GLU A 420 24.80 19.50 -9.11
C GLU A 420 25.48 18.14 -8.96
N ILE A 421 26.82 18.14 -8.99
CA ILE A 421 27.63 16.95 -8.73
C ILE A 421 27.91 16.90 -7.23
N THR A 422 27.68 15.74 -6.63
CA THR A 422 27.93 15.51 -5.20
C THR A 422 28.43 14.09 -4.98
N THR A 423 28.93 13.82 -3.78
CA THR A 423 29.48 12.51 -3.41
C THR A 423 28.92 12.08 -2.06
N THR A 424 28.74 10.78 -1.88
CA THR A 424 28.39 10.20 -0.58
C THR A 424 29.42 9.16 -0.18
N ALA A 425 29.77 9.13 1.10
CA ALA A 425 30.68 8.15 1.65
C ALA A 425 29.96 6.83 1.93
N ASN A 426 30.66 5.71 1.81
CA ASN A 426 30.15 4.37 2.07
C ASN A 426 28.85 4.09 1.29
N GLN A 427 27.77 3.75 2.00
CA GLN A 427 26.45 3.52 1.44
C GLN A 427 25.47 4.62 1.83
N ASP A 428 25.94 5.78 2.27
CA ASP A 428 25.05 6.89 2.55
C ASP A 428 24.25 7.24 1.28
N PRO A 429 22.90 7.26 1.33
CA PRO A 429 22.11 7.61 0.17
C PRO A 429 22.12 9.12 -0.05
N LEU A 430 21.88 9.54 -1.29
CA LEU A 430 21.77 10.95 -1.62
C LEU A 430 20.45 11.53 -1.09
N THR A 431 20.50 12.26 0.03
CA THR A 431 19.31 12.85 0.66
C THR A 431 19.15 14.35 0.39
N SER A 432 20.19 15.02 -0.09
CA SER A 432 20.20 16.48 -0.30
C SER A 432 19.65 16.92 -1.66
N HIS A 433 19.57 16.00 -2.61
CA HIS A 433 19.17 16.24 -4.00
C HIS A 433 18.25 15.12 -4.48
N PHE A 434 17.48 15.37 -5.53
CA PHE A 434 16.83 14.28 -6.26
C PHE A 434 17.89 13.54 -7.11
N PRO A 435 18.14 12.24 -6.90
CA PRO A 435 19.18 11.51 -7.62
C PRO A 435 18.80 11.29 -9.08
N ILE A 436 19.70 11.67 -9.98
CA ILE A 436 19.54 11.50 -11.43
C ILE A 436 20.45 10.36 -11.92
N ILE A 437 21.76 10.53 -11.78
CA ILE A 437 22.79 9.53 -12.12
C ILE A 437 23.59 9.20 -10.86
N GLY A 438 23.84 7.93 -10.60
CA GLY A 438 24.70 7.45 -9.51
C GLY A 438 25.72 6.45 -10.02
N ILE A 439 26.98 6.56 -9.60
CA ILE A 439 28.06 5.64 -9.98
C ILE A 439 28.73 5.09 -8.71
N ASP A 440 28.68 3.77 -8.56
CA ASP A 440 29.36 3.04 -7.48
C ASP A 440 30.87 3.03 -7.73
N ILE A 441 31.66 3.42 -6.73
CA ILE A 441 33.12 3.34 -6.76
C ILE A 441 33.70 2.60 -5.55
N TRP A 442 32.89 1.80 -4.88
CA TRP A 442 33.39 0.71 -4.06
C TRP A 442 34.24 -0.23 -4.92
N GLU A 443 35.31 -0.79 -4.35
CA GLU A 443 36.23 -1.65 -5.12
C GLU A 443 35.51 -2.86 -5.72
N HIS A 444 34.47 -3.40 -5.06
CA HIS A 444 33.68 -4.51 -5.62
C HIS A 444 33.02 -4.18 -6.97
N ALA A 445 32.81 -2.90 -7.30
CA ALA A 445 32.15 -2.48 -8.53
C ALA A 445 33.06 -2.56 -9.76
N PHE A 446 34.39 -2.66 -9.59
CA PHE A 446 35.33 -2.59 -10.72
C PHE A 446 36.59 -3.44 -10.57
N TYR A 447 37.01 -3.80 -9.36
CA TYR A 447 38.36 -4.29 -9.11
C TYR A 447 38.70 -5.59 -9.86
N LEU A 448 37.73 -6.49 -10.07
CA LEU A 448 37.98 -7.74 -10.81
C LEU A 448 38.34 -7.52 -12.29
N GLN A 449 38.02 -6.35 -12.85
CA GLN A 449 38.29 -6.02 -14.26
C GLN A 449 39.33 -4.90 -14.41
N TYR A 450 39.29 -3.89 -13.54
CA TYR A 450 40.12 -2.68 -13.61
C TYR A 450 41.21 -2.62 -12.54
N LEU A 451 41.25 -3.59 -11.62
CA LEU A 451 42.17 -3.65 -10.49
C LEU A 451 42.19 -2.32 -9.72
N ASN A 452 43.37 -1.79 -9.41
CA ASN A 452 43.56 -0.51 -8.74
C ASN A 452 43.34 0.71 -9.65
N VAL A 453 43.06 0.54 -10.95
CA VAL A 453 42.98 1.63 -11.93
C VAL A 453 41.55 2.16 -12.02
N LYS A 454 41.03 2.70 -10.91
CA LYS A 454 39.69 3.33 -10.81
C LYS A 454 39.38 4.34 -11.93
N PRO A 455 40.34 5.18 -12.41
CA PRO A 455 40.07 6.08 -13.53
C PRO A 455 39.59 5.39 -14.81
N ASP A 456 40.10 4.19 -15.11
CA ASP A 456 39.73 3.46 -16.33
C ASP A 456 38.28 2.98 -16.28
N TYR A 457 37.83 2.50 -15.12
CA TYR A 457 36.41 2.17 -14.87
C TYR A 457 35.52 3.41 -15.01
N LEU A 458 35.90 4.53 -14.38
CA LEU A 458 35.12 5.77 -14.46
C LEU A 458 35.06 6.36 -15.87
N ASN A 459 36.05 6.09 -16.72
CA ASN A 459 35.99 6.45 -18.14
C ASN A 459 35.11 5.47 -18.93
N ALA A 460 35.16 4.18 -18.61
CA ALA A 460 34.43 3.13 -19.32
C ALA A 460 32.91 3.14 -19.05
N ILE A 461 32.49 3.37 -17.80
CA ILE A 461 31.09 3.21 -17.39
C ILE A 461 30.11 4.13 -18.14
N TRP A 462 30.56 5.29 -18.61
CA TRP A 462 29.71 6.22 -19.38
C TRP A 462 29.15 5.64 -20.67
N ASN A 463 29.77 4.59 -21.22
CA ASN A 463 29.26 3.86 -22.39
C ASN A 463 28.02 3.00 -22.09
N VAL A 464 27.71 2.76 -20.82
CA VAL A 464 26.57 1.96 -20.37
C VAL A 464 25.62 2.74 -19.47
N ILE A 465 25.79 4.05 -19.29
CA ILE A 465 24.83 4.89 -18.56
C ILE A 465 23.52 4.99 -19.34
N ASN A 466 22.41 4.69 -18.67
CA ASN A 466 21.07 4.81 -19.22
C ASN A 466 20.57 6.26 -19.11
N PHE A 467 20.85 7.07 -20.14
CA PHE A 467 20.40 8.46 -20.17
C PHE A 467 18.88 8.63 -20.30
N ASP A 468 18.14 7.60 -20.73
CA ASP A 468 16.68 7.64 -20.79
C ASP A 468 16.08 7.61 -19.39
N GLU A 469 16.62 6.74 -18.53
CA GLU A 469 16.24 6.71 -17.12
C GLU A 469 16.67 8.01 -16.42
N ALA A 470 17.85 8.57 -16.74
CA ALA A 470 18.27 9.86 -16.21
C ALA A 470 17.30 10.99 -16.62
N ALA A 471 16.86 11.03 -17.88
CA ALA A 471 15.88 12.00 -18.36
C ALA A 471 14.53 11.86 -17.63
N LYS A 472 14.03 10.63 -17.47
CA LYS A 472 12.82 10.34 -16.71
C LYS A 472 12.91 10.79 -15.25
N ARG A 473 14.03 10.50 -14.58
CA ARG A 473 14.27 10.94 -13.20
C ARG A 473 14.32 12.46 -13.08
N TYR A 474 14.92 13.14 -14.05
CA TYR A 474 14.98 14.60 -14.08
C TYR A 474 13.59 15.22 -14.22
N GLU A 475 12.76 14.72 -15.14
CA GLU A 475 11.38 15.20 -15.30
C GLU A 475 10.53 14.96 -14.06
N ASN A 476 10.66 13.79 -13.44
CA ASN A 476 10.03 13.48 -12.16
C ASN A 476 10.49 14.43 -11.04
N ALA A 477 11.80 14.71 -10.98
CA ALA A 477 12.37 15.60 -9.98
C ALA A 477 11.90 17.05 -10.14
N LEU A 478 11.67 17.53 -11.37
CA LEU A 478 11.03 18.84 -11.62
C LEU A 478 9.62 18.92 -11.02
N GLN A 479 8.92 17.79 -10.95
CA GLN A 479 7.59 17.66 -10.34
C GLN A 479 7.66 17.35 -8.83
N GLY A 480 8.86 17.29 -8.24
CA GLY A 480 9.06 16.97 -6.83
C GLY A 480 8.89 15.48 -6.47
N VAL A 481 8.99 14.60 -7.47
CA VAL A 481 8.99 13.15 -7.29
C VAL A 481 10.43 12.66 -7.14
N ASP A 482 10.72 12.01 -6.02
CA ASP A 482 12.04 11.46 -5.70
C ASP A 482 12.15 10.00 -6.12
N ALA A 483 13.18 9.67 -6.90
CA ALA A 483 13.46 8.32 -7.36
C ALA A 483 13.99 7.41 -6.24
N ALA A 484 14.52 7.96 -5.15
CA ALA A 484 15.01 7.22 -3.99
C ALA A 484 13.90 6.71 -3.05
N LYS A 485 12.63 6.89 -3.40
CA LYS A 485 11.48 6.34 -2.67
C LYS A 485 11.32 4.85 -3.00
N LEU A 486 12.17 4.01 -2.43
CA LEU A 486 11.94 2.56 -2.39
C LEU A 486 10.97 2.19 -1.28
#